data_AF-A0A0C9YP07-F1
#
_entry.id   AF-A0A0C9YP07-F1
#
_cell.length_a   1.000
_cell.length_b   1.000
_cell.length_c   1.000
_cell.angle_alpha   90.00
_cell.angle_beta   90.00
_cell.angle_gamma   90.00
#
_symmetry.space_group_name_H-M   'P 1'
#
loop_
_entity.id
_entity.type
_entity.pdbx_description
1 polymer ?
#
loop_
_entity_poly.entity_id
_entity_poly.type
_entity_poly.pdbx_seq_one_letter_code
_entity_poly.pdbx_strand_id
1 'polypeptide(L)'
;MVEAFAKRSGSHSSFKLGGGLDRSGFLTFTICLFNGPVTYSSEAFLQCNLDALNSDFMALLRGTAVGTGIADGGEGAGSVNPFVQVAAQQPVKPMRAPSTGQKNTVCRMPHDNTATGTAPTITEEEREDKDVAAPQNTGTPCIAGEFCAALDTLFDTLGDTQNWFVFCINPNDSQLPNQLEERSVKGQVRSAGLVEVAKRGGSNVQGGRDRTPAEQIERMRVALGLGETDVVLGQHKVFLSQAAFHAMEDYLCAADVEEQKCNRMCEAEVEASLDV
;
A
#
# COMPACT_ATOMS: atom_id res chain seq x y z
N MET A 1 8.55 16.98 -26.33
CA MET A 1 8.42 16.40 -24.96
C MET A 1 9.77 16.24 -24.30
N VAL A 2 10.71 15.46 -24.85
CA VAL A 2 12.02 15.18 -24.21
C VAL A 2 12.82 16.45 -23.92
N GLU A 3 12.82 17.43 -24.82
CA GLU A 3 13.47 18.73 -24.60
C GLU A 3 12.87 19.51 -23.42
N ALA A 4 11.54 19.41 -23.21
CA ALA A 4 10.88 20.03 -22.06
C ALA A 4 11.28 19.34 -20.75
N PHE A 5 11.43 18.01 -20.75
CA PHE A 5 12.00 17.29 -19.62
C PHE A 5 13.45 17.68 -19.36
N ALA A 6 14.28 17.80 -20.40
CA ALA A 6 15.67 18.24 -20.24
C ALA A 6 15.75 19.66 -19.65
N LYS A 7 14.87 20.57 -20.08
CA LYS A 7 14.82 21.94 -19.55
C LYS A 7 14.44 21.98 -18.08
N ARG A 8 13.49 21.14 -17.64
CA ARG A 8 12.99 21.13 -16.26
C ARG A 8 13.84 20.28 -15.31
N SER A 9 14.31 19.14 -15.77
CA SER A 9 14.91 18.08 -14.96
C SER A 9 16.36 17.77 -15.34
N GLY A 10 16.96 18.50 -16.28
CA GLY A 10 18.33 18.28 -16.75
C GLY A 10 19.41 18.45 -15.68
N SER A 11 19.13 19.18 -14.60
CA SER A 11 20.06 19.32 -13.47
C SER A 11 19.96 18.20 -12.44
N HIS A 12 18.96 17.32 -12.54
CA HIS A 12 18.71 16.28 -11.56
C HIS A 12 19.64 15.08 -11.78
N SER A 13 20.28 14.60 -10.71
CA SER A 13 21.27 13.51 -10.78
C SER A 13 20.71 12.18 -11.32
N SER A 14 19.41 11.95 -11.14
CA SER A 14 18.73 10.74 -11.65
C SER A 14 18.28 10.85 -13.10
N PHE A 15 18.37 12.01 -13.75
CA PHE A 15 17.95 12.19 -15.14
C PHE A 15 19.15 12.45 -16.04
N LYS A 16 19.22 11.73 -17.16
CA LYS A 16 20.21 11.96 -18.21
C LYS A 16 19.53 12.01 -19.56
N LEU A 17 19.76 13.10 -20.29
CA LEU A 17 19.32 13.18 -21.68
C LEU A 17 20.12 12.16 -22.52
N GLY A 18 19.43 11.37 -23.35
CA GLY A 18 20.09 10.42 -24.24
C GLY A 18 20.96 11.15 -25.25
N GLY A 19 22.22 10.73 -25.40
CA GLY A 19 23.19 11.38 -26.28
C GLY A 19 22.95 11.17 -27.78
N GLY A 20 21.85 10.51 -28.16
CA GLY A 20 21.52 10.19 -29.55
C GLY A 20 20.09 9.71 -29.74
N LEU A 21 19.71 9.55 -31.00
CA LEU A 21 18.44 8.97 -31.41
C LEU A 21 18.51 7.44 -31.33
N ASP A 22 17.38 6.77 -31.09
CA ASP A 22 17.29 5.32 -31.21
C ASP A 22 17.35 4.85 -32.67
N ARG A 23 17.27 3.53 -32.89
CA ARG A 23 17.29 2.93 -34.24
C ARG A 23 16.12 3.40 -35.12
N SER A 24 15.04 3.88 -34.51
CA SER A 24 13.82 4.36 -35.16
C SER A 24 13.82 5.88 -35.37
N GLY A 25 14.85 6.59 -34.91
CA GLY A 25 14.95 8.05 -35.06
C GLY A 25 14.20 8.84 -34.00
N PHE A 26 13.85 8.26 -32.86
CA PHE A 26 13.25 8.97 -31.73
C PHE A 26 14.28 9.36 -30.69
N LEU A 27 14.02 10.46 -29.98
CA LEU A 27 14.85 10.89 -28.87
C LEU A 27 14.73 9.91 -27.71
N THR A 28 15.85 9.66 -27.03
CA THR A 28 15.89 8.81 -25.84
C THR A 28 16.26 9.64 -24.62
N PHE A 29 15.84 9.16 -23.44
CA PHE A 29 16.28 9.71 -22.16
C PHE A 29 16.45 8.57 -21.16
N THR A 30 17.31 8.76 -20.18
CA THR A 30 17.65 7.75 -19.18
C THR A 30 17.27 8.24 -17.79
N ILE A 31 16.60 7.37 -17.03
CA ILE A 31 16.29 7.59 -15.62
C ILE A 31 17.06 6.57 -14.79
N CYS A 32 17.80 7.05 -13.80
CA CYS A 32 18.47 6.21 -12.80
C CYS A 32 17.44 5.78 -11.74
N LEU A 33 16.95 4.54 -11.86
CA LEU A 33 16.08 3.90 -10.89
C LEU A 33 16.90 3.26 -9.76
N PHE A 34 16.20 2.77 -8.73
CA PHE A 34 16.83 2.05 -7.62
C PHE A 34 17.56 0.76 -8.08
N ASN A 35 17.09 0.14 -9.17
CA ASN A 35 17.66 -1.07 -9.76
C ASN A 35 18.67 -0.77 -10.90
N GLY A 36 19.00 0.50 -11.16
CA GLY A 36 19.95 0.91 -12.18
C GLY A 36 19.37 1.89 -13.21
N PRO A 37 20.20 2.37 -14.16
CA PRO A 37 19.76 3.26 -15.22
C PRO A 37 18.94 2.53 -16.28
N VAL A 38 17.76 3.06 -16.61
CA VAL A 38 16.89 2.57 -17.68
C VAL A 38 16.70 3.66 -18.72
N THR A 39 16.95 3.31 -19.99
CA THR A 39 16.79 4.21 -21.13
C THR A 39 15.43 3.98 -21.78
N TYR A 40 14.67 5.06 -21.92
CA TYR A 40 13.35 5.09 -22.53
C TYR A 40 13.42 5.76 -23.91
N SER A 41 12.69 5.21 -24.88
CA SER A 41 12.41 5.90 -26.14
C SER A 41 11.20 6.82 -25.97
N SER A 42 11.21 7.97 -26.65
CA SER A 42 10.08 8.89 -26.68
C SER A 42 8.99 8.51 -27.70
N GLU A 43 9.17 7.40 -28.40
CA GLU A 43 8.19 6.88 -29.37
C GLU A 43 6.80 6.74 -28.74
N ALA A 44 5.78 7.29 -29.42
CA ALA A 44 4.36 7.26 -29.05
C ALA A 44 4.01 7.72 -27.62
N PHE A 45 4.95 8.29 -26.85
CA PHE A 45 4.76 8.54 -25.40
C PHE A 45 3.55 9.44 -25.10
N LEU A 46 3.36 10.50 -25.89
CA LEU A 46 2.22 11.41 -25.72
C LEU A 46 0.90 10.78 -26.16
N GLN A 47 0.93 9.93 -27.20
CA GLN A 47 -0.25 9.25 -27.70
C GLN A 47 -0.74 8.20 -26.69
N CYS A 48 0.16 7.38 -26.15
CA CYS A 48 -0.15 6.42 -25.10
C CYS A 48 -0.61 7.09 -23.81
N ASN A 49 -0.09 8.27 -23.47
CA ASN A 49 -0.53 8.99 -22.27
C ASN A 49 -1.90 9.68 -22.43
N LEU A 50 -2.23 10.08 -23.66
CA LEU A 50 -3.53 10.67 -23.97
C LEU A 50 -4.63 9.60 -23.98
N ASP A 51 -4.35 8.43 -24.57
CA ASP A 51 -5.26 7.27 -24.71
C ASP A 51 -6.71 7.65 -25.06
N ALA A 52 -6.86 8.70 -25.89
CA ALA A 52 -8.17 9.26 -26.17
C ALA A 52 -8.94 8.32 -27.09
N LEU A 53 -10.02 7.76 -26.55
CA LEU A 53 -11.07 7.14 -27.33
C LEU A 53 -12.02 8.21 -27.88
N ASN A 54 -12.51 8.02 -29.10
CA ASN A 54 -13.52 8.90 -29.65
C ASN A 54 -14.82 8.78 -28.82
N SER A 55 -15.29 9.91 -28.31
CA SER A 55 -16.50 10.02 -27.49
C SER A 55 -17.75 9.51 -28.19
N ASP A 56 -17.80 9.59 -29.52
CA ASP A 56 -18.96 9.17 -30.31
C ASP A 56 -19.13 7.65 -30.28
N PHE A 57 -18.02 6.89 -30.32
CA PHE A 57 -18.07 5.43 -30.16
C PHE A 57 -18.51 5.05 -28.75
N MET A 58 -18.05 5.78 -27.74
CA MET A 58 -18.46 5.54 -26.34
C MET A 58 -19.94 5.87 -26.12
N ALA A 59 -20.44 6.93 -26.75
CA ALA A 59 -21.86 7.30 -26.71
C ALA A 59 -22.74 6.27 -27.43
N LEU A 60 -22.28 5.77 -28.59
CA LEU A 60 -22.97 4.71 -29.34
C LEU A 60 -23.07 3.41 -28.54
N LEU A 61 -21.98 3.01 -27.87
CA LEU A 61 -21.94 1.76 -27.11
C LEU A 61 -22.75 1.83 -25.82
N ARG A 62 -22.72 2.97 -25.11
CA ARG A 62 -23.51 3.18 -23.88
C ARG A 62 -24.99 3.42 -24.15
N GLY A 63 -25.31 4.03 -25.29
CA GLY A 63 -26.64 4.60 -25.53
C GLY A 63 -26.82 5.91 -24.78
N THR A 64 -27.80 6.71 -25.22
CA THR A 64 -28.13 8.02 -24.63
C THR A 64 -29.29 7.96 -23.65
N ALA A 65 -29.91 6.78 -23.49
CA ALA A 65 -31.10 6.58 -22.66
C ALA A 65 -30.74 6.45 -21.16
N VAL A 66 -30.77 7.58 -20.46
CA VAL A 66 -30.82 7.62 -18.99
C VAL A 66 -32.22 7.17 -18.53
N GLY A 67 -32.30 6.00 -17.90
CA GLY A 67 -33.24 5.78 -16.79
C GLY A 67 -34.71 5.41 -17.07
N THR A 68 -35.10 5.01 -18.27
CA THR A 68 -36.44 4.43 -18.49
C THR A 68 -36.30 2.96 -18.87
N GLY A 69 -36.67 2.07 -17.94
CA GLY A 69 -36.56 0.60 -18.09
C GLY A 69 -37.51 -0.01 -19.13
N ILE A 70 -37.56 0.54 -20.33
CA ILE A 70 -38.29 0.00 -21.47
C ILE A 70 -37.25 -0.34 -22.54
N ALA A 71 -36.92 -1.63 -22.59
CA ALA A 71 -36.20 -2.24 -23.70
C ALA A 71 -37.14 -2.31 -24.91
N ASP A 72 -37.35 -1.18 -25.57
CA ASP A 72 -37.89 -1.17 -26.91
C ASP A 72 -36.81 -0.58 -27.82
N GLY A 73 -36.54 -1.26 -28.94
CA GLY A 73 -35.39 -1.04 -29.81
C GLY A 73 -35.45 0.25 -30.62
N GLY A 74 -35.68 1.39 -29.95
CA GLY A 74 -35.72 2.72 -30.52
C GLY A 74 -34.33 3.37 -30.59
N GLU A 75 -34.19 4.29 -31.55
CA GLU A 75 -33.00 5.10 -31.80
C GLU A 75 -32.46 5.74 -30.50
N GLY A 76 -31.34 5.22 -30.00
CA GLY A 76 -30.73 5.66 -28.73
C GLY A 76 -30.49 4.53 -27.74
N ALA A 77 -31.05 3.34 -27.97
CA ALA A 77 -30.64 2.11 -27.29
C ALA A 77 -29.18 1.83 -27.68
N GLY A 78 -28.28 1.79 -26.70
CA GLY A 78 -26.87 1.47 -26.90
C GLY A 78 -26.67 0.02 -27.36
N SER A 79 -25.54 -0.60 -27.03
CA SER A 79 -25.33 -2.02 -27.38
C SER A 79 -26.46 -2.91 -26.84
N VAL A 80 -26.98 -3.84 -27.66
CA VAL A 80 -27.98 -4.83 -27.23
C VAL A 80 -27.45 -5.73 -26.11
N ASN A 81 -26.13 -5.89 -26.03
CA ASN A 81 -25.50 -6.67 -24.98
C ASN A 81 -25.27 -5.79 -23.74
N PRO A 82 -25.93 -6.08 -22.59
CA PRO A 82 -25.75 -5.30 -21.37
C PRO A 82 -24.31 -5.32 -20.87
N PHE A 83 -23.54 -6.38 -21.14
CA PHE A 83 -22.11 -6.43 -20.81
C PHE A 83 -21.31 -5.34 -21.54
N VAL A 84 -21.65 -5.07 -22.80
CA VAL A 84 -20.97 -4.06 -23.62
C VAL A 84 -21.35 -2.65 -23.17
N GLN A 85 -22.61 -2.43 -22.79
CA GLN A 85 -23.04 -1.15 -22.21
C GLN A 85 -22.30 -0.84 -20.90
N VAL A 86 -22.14 -1.84 -20.02
CA VAL A 86 -21.41 -1.71 -18.75
C VAL A 86 -19.91 -1.52 -18.99
N ALA A 87 -19.29 -2.29 -19.88
CA ALA A 87 -17.87 -2.13 -20.22
C ALA A 87 -17.54 -0.77 -20.85
N ALA A 88 -18.49 -0.19 -21.59
CA ALA A 88 -18.36 1.16 -22.15
C ALA A 88 -18.58 2.28 -21.10
N GLN A 89 -18.97 1.96 -19.86
CA GLN A 89 -18.94 2.93 -18.78
C GLN A 89 -17.47 3.20 -18.44
N GLN A 90 -16.98 4.39 -18.80
CA GLN A 90 -15.71 4.85 -18.26
C GLN A 90 -15.84 4.94 -16.74
N PRO A 91 -14.77 4.69 -15.97
CA PRO A 91 -14.79 4.83 -14.53
C PRO A 91 -14.97 6.32 -14.16
N VAL A 92 -16.20 6.81 -14.20
CA VAL A 92 -16.57 8.10 -13.63
C VAL A 92 -16.89 7.86 -12.17
N LYS A 93 -15.81 7.73 -11.38
CA LYS A 93 -15.81 7.38 -9.95
C LYS A 93 -16.39 5.98 -9.68
N PRO A 94 -15.85 5.20 -8.74
CA PRO A 94 -16.52 3.98 -8.31
C PRO A 94 -17.91 4.35 -7.78
N MET A 95 -18.97 3.81 -8.40
CA MET A 95 -20.37 4.01 -7.97
C MET A 95 -20.63 3.51 -6.55
N ARG A 96 -19.69 2.71 -6.01
CA ARG A 96 -19.65 2.29 -4.62
C ARG A 96 -18.51 3.03 -3.95
N ALA A 97 -18.83 3.85 -2.94
CA ALA A 97 -17.81 4.40 -2.06
C ALA A 97 -16.92 3.25 -1.54
N PRO A 98 -15.58 3.39 -1.55
CA PRO A 98 -14.70 2.48 -0.85
C PRO A 98 -15.23 2.37 0.57
N SER A 99 -15.50 1.14 1.03
CA SER A 99 -15.85 0.92 2.42
C SER A 99 -14.60 1.19 3.24
N THR A 100 -14.37 2.46 3.57
CA THR A 100 -13.47 2.82 4.65
C THR A 100 -14.12 2.23 5.90
N GLY A 101 -13.50 1.21 6.47
CA GLY A 101 -13.95 0.64 7.73
C GLY A 101 -14.22 1.77 8.71
N GLN A 102 -15.44 1.81 9.25
CA GLN A 102 -15.79 2.76 10.30
C GLN A 102 -14.76 2.59 11.42
N LYS A 103 -13.90 3.60 11.59
CA LYS A 103 -13.13 3.76 12.82
C LYS A 103 -14.16 3.74 13.94
N ASN A 104 -14.09 2.72 14.80
CA ASN A 104 -14.93 2.54 15.98
C ASN A 104 -14.79 3.76 16.91
N THR A 105 -15.55 4.82 16.63
CA THR A 105 -15.87 5.85 17.60
C THR A 105 -17.04 5.29 18.40
N VAL A 106 -16.70 4.71 19.55
CA VAL A 106 -17.67 4.31 20.58
C VAL A 106 -18.64 5.46 20.81
N CYS A 107 -19.87 5.33 20.32
CA CYS A 107 -20.99 6.15 20.75
C CYS A 107 -21.22 5.85 22.23
N ARG A 108 -20.61 6.65 23.11
CA ARG A 108 -21.07 6.74 24.50
C ARG A 108 -22.42 7.43 24.48
N MET A 109 -23.46 6.64 24.72
CA MET A 109 -24.79 7.13 25.07
C MET A 109 -24.68 8.15 26.22
N PRO A 110 -25.26 9.36 26.09
CA PRO A 110 -25.51 10.21 27.25
C PRO A 110 -26.71 9.64 27.99
N HIS A 111 -26.51 9.36 29.28
CA HIS A 111 -27.54 8.93 30.21
C HIS A 111 -28.49 10.11 30.46
N ASP A 112 -29.79 9.88 30.26
CA ASP A 112 -30.86 10.78 30.69
C ASP A 112 -30.72 11.07 32.18
N ASN A 113 -30.80 12.35 32.55
CA ASN A 113 -31.27 12.80 33.86
C ASN A 113 -31.89 14.21 33.75
N THR A 114 -33.12 14.26 34.23
CA THR A 114 -34.09 15.34 34.27
C THR A 114 -33.65 16.53 35.14
N ALA A 115 -33.84 17.78 34.66
CA ALA A 115 -34.40 18.90 35.44
C ALA A 115 -34.29 20.26 34.71
N THR A 116 -35.45 20.83 34.39
CA THR A 116 -35.84 22.24 34.65
C THR A 116 -35.08 23.39 33.97
N GLY A 117 -35.79 24.06 33.06
CA GLY A 117 -35.95 25.52 33.12
C GLY A 117 -35.24 26.37 32.07
N THR A 118 -36.06 27.03 31.26
CA THR A 118 -35.84 28.37 30.68
C THR A 118 -35.10 28.45 29.33
N ALA A 119 -35.88 28.71 28.27
CA ALA A 119 -35.41 29.26 26.99
C ALA A 119 -34.77 30.66 27.21
N PRO A 120 -33.82 31.16 26.38
CA PRO A 120 -34.22 31.67 25.05
C PRO A 120 -33.10 31.74 23.95
N THR A 121 -33.54 32.18 22.77
CA THR A 121 -32.83 33.01 21.76
C THR A 121 -31.87 32.38 20.74
N ILE A 122 -32.43 32.19 19.55
CA ILE A 122 -31.91 32.38 18.18
C ILE A 122 -30.56 33.12 18.11
N THR A 123 -29.53 32.43 17.61
CA THR A 123 -28.45 33.03 16.82
C THR A 123 -28.10 32.04 15.71
N GLU A 124 -28.47 32.42 14.48
CA GLU A 124 -28.03 31.76 13.26
C GLU A 124 -26.56 32.13 13.05
N GLU A 125 -25.64 31.20 13.31
CA GLU A 125 -24.27 31.33 12.84
C GLU A 125 -24.13 30.56 11.53
N GLU A 126 -24.13 31.33 10.45
CA GLU A 126 -23.72 30.94 9.11
C GLU A 126 -22.34 30.28 9.18
N ARG A 127 -22.30 28.95 9.06
CA ARG A 127 -21.04 28.26 8.79
C ARG A 127 -20.74 28.47 7.31
N GLU A 128 -19.89 29.44 7.03
CA GLU A 128 -19.17 29.51 5.77
C GLU A 128 -18.42 28.19 5.56
N ASP A 129 -18.97 27.32 4.72
CA ASP A 129 -18.24 26.22 4.11
C ASP A 129 -17.11 26.86 3.29
N LYS A 130 -15.94 26.99 3.92
CA LYS A 130 -14.69 27.23 3.20
C LYS A 130 -14.44 25.98 2.38
N ASP A 131 -14.95 26.00 1.15
CA ASP A 131 -14.50 25.17 0.05
C ASP A 131 -12.97 25.23 0.03
N VAL A 132 -12.34 24.23 0.64
CA VAL A 132 -10.94 23.93 0.42
C VAL A 132 -10.87 23.46 -1.01
N ALA A 133 -10.68 24.42 -1.90
CA ALA A 133 -10.45 24.20 -3.32
C ALA A 133 -9.21 23.33 -3.45
N ALA A 134 -9.42 22.01 -3.52
CA ALA A 134 -8.46 21.10 -4.10
C ALA A 134 -8.11 21.65 -5.50
N PRO A 135 -6.83 21.67 -5.89
CA PRO A 135 -6.44 22.18 -7.19
C PRO A 135 -7.15 21.35 -8.26
N GLN A 136 -8.18 21.94 -8.87
CA GLN A 136 -8.84 21.35 -10.01
C GLN A 136 -7.82 21.41 -11.15
N ASN A 137 -7.12 20.30 -11.38
CA ASN A 137 -6.44 20.06 -12.64
C ASN A 137 -7.53 20.06 -13.72
N THR A 138 -7.74 21.23 -14.32
CA THR A 138 -8.64 21.46 -15.47
C THR A 138 -8.06 20.93 -16.78
N GLY A 139 -6.94 20.19 -16.72
CA GLY A 139 -6.39 19.48 -17.87
C GLY A 139 -7.24 18.26 -18.22
N THR A 140 -7.33 17.97 -19.51
CA THR A 140 -7.86 16.70 -20.02
C THR A 140 -7.26 15.53 -19.21
N PRO A 141 -8.07 14.58 -18.73
CA PRO A 141 -7.54 13.42 -18.02
C PRO A 141 -6.49 12.74 -18.89
N CYS A 142 -5.38 12.35 -18.28
CA CYS A 142 -4.32 11.61 -18.95
C CYS A 142 -3.99 10.39 -18.10
N ILE A 143 -3.55 9.32 -18.76
CA ILE A 143 -3.32 8.02 -18.13
C ILE A 143 -2.31 8.13 -16.98
N ALA A 144 -1.23 8.91 -17.13
CA ALA A 144 -0.28 9.13 -16.04
C ALA A 144 -0.91 9.83 -14.84
N GLY A 145 -1.84 10.78 -15.05
CA GLY A 145 -2.53 11.46 -13.97
C GLY A 145 -3.45 10.51 -13.19
N GLU A 146 -4.22 9.69 -13.91
CA GLU A 146 -5.08 8.66 -13.31
C GLU A 146 -4.27 7.59 -12.57
N PHE A 147 -3.16 7.14 -13.17
CA PHE A 147 -2.25 6.17 -12.56
C PHE A 147 -1.62 6.71 -11.26
N CYS A 148 -1.15 7.97 -11.26
CA CYS A 148 -0.62 8.59 -10.05
C CYS A 148 -1.70 8.70 -8.95
N ALA A 149 -2.91 9.15 -9.28
CA ALA A 149 -3.99 9.26 -8.30
C ALA A 149 -4.38 7.89 -7.70
N ALA A 150 -4.38 6.84 -8.52
CA ALA A 150 -4.61 5.47 -8.06
C ALA A 150 -3.48 4.98 -7.13
N LEU A 151 -2.22 5.29 -7.46
CA LEU A 151 -1.08 4.96 -6.61
C LEU A 151 -1.10 5.71 -5.28
N ASP A 152 -1.44 7.01 -5.27
CA ASP A 152 -1.56 7.79 -4.04
C ASP A 152 -2.62 7.17 -3.11
N THR A 153 -3.79 6.83 -3.68
CA THR A 153 -4.85 6.13 -2.94
C THR A 153 -4.36 4.78 -2.39
N LEU A 154 -3.61 4.00 -3.19
CA LEU A 154 -3.04 2.73 -2.75
C LEU A 154 -2.05 2.92 -1.61
N PHE A 155 -1.14 3.90 -1.70
CA PHE A 155 -0.15 4.16 -0.65
C PHE A 155 -0.79 4.64 0.65
N ASP A 156 -1.86 5.44 0.58
CA ASP A 156 -2.64 5.82 1.76
C ASP A 156 -3.25 4.57 2.44
N THR A 157 -3.84 3.67 1.66
CA THR A 157 -4.42 2.42 2.22
C THR A 157 -3.36 1.48 2.80
N LEU A 158 -2.19 1.38 2.17
CA LEU A 158 -1.07 0.58 2.67
C LEU A 158 -0.47 1.19 3.94
N GLY A 159 -0.43 2.52 4.03
CA GLY A 159 0.09 3.25 5.19
C GLY A 159 -0.70 3.01 6.48
N ASP A 160 -2.00 2.72 6.36
CA ASP A 160 -2.88 2.41 7.49
C ASP A 160 -2.77 0.95 7.98
N THR A 161 -1.98 0.10 7.30
CA THR A 161 -1.86 -1.33 7.62
C THR A 161 -0.47 -1.72 8.15
N GLN A 162 -0.39 -2.88 8.82
CA GLN A 162 0.88 -3.52 9.15
C GLN A 162 1.38 -4.29 7.92
N ASN A 163 2.37 -3.73 7.23
CA ASN A 163 2.90 -4.29 5.99
C ASN A 163 3.90 -5.41 6.24
N TRP A 164 3.65 -6.56 5.59
CA TRP A 164 4.57 -7.69 5.54
C TRP A 164 5.21 -7.73 4.14
N PHE A 165 6.54 -7.73 4.08
CA PHE A 165 7.28 -7.67 2.83
C PHE A 165 7.82 -9.05 2.43
N VAL A 166 7.48 -9.50 1.23
CA VAL A 166 8.05 -10.70 0.62
C VAL A 166 8.95 -10.27 -0.53
N PHE A 167 10.23 -10.59 -0.44
CA PHE A 167 11.22 -10.22 -1.46
C PHE A 167 11.47 -11.39 -2.41
N CYS A 168 10.99 -11.26 -3.64
CA CYS A 168 11.22 -12.24 -4.70
C CYS A 168 12.53 -11.93 -5.44
N ILE A 169 13.41 -12.92 -5.57
CA ILE A 169 14.70 -12.81 -6.27
C ILE A 169 14.68 -13.74 -7.48
N ASN A 170 15.01 -13.22 -8.66
CA ASN A 170 15.17 -14.03 -9.86
C ASN A 170 16.54 -14.72 -9.85
N PRO A 171 16.63 -16.07 -9.82
CA PRO A 171 17.91 -16.76 -9.75
C PRO A 171 18.69 -16.70 -11.08
N ASN A 172 18.01 -16.72 -12.22
CA ASN A 172 18.63 -16.64 -13.54
C ASN A 172 17.61 -16.21 -14.61
N ASP A 173 18.06 -15.48 -15.62
CA ASP A 173 17.20 -15.03 -16.73
C ASP A 173 16.90 -16.13 -17.76
N SER A 174 17.66 -17.24 -17.71
CA SER A 174 17.45 -18.41 -18.59
C SER A 174 16.31 -19.32 -18.15
N GLN A 175 15.71 -19.05 -16.99
CA GLN A 175 14.64 -19.84 -16.36
C GLN A 175 14.99 -21.33 -16.21
N LEU A 176 16.27 -21.64 -16.00
CA LEU A 176 16.75 -23.01 -15.83
C LEU A 176 16.73 -23.40 -14.34
N PRO A 177 16.31 -24.63 -14.00
CA PRO A 177 16.33 -25.11 -12.62
C PRO A 177 17.77 -25.27 -12.13
N ASN A 178 17.98 -25.06 -10.82
CA ASN A 178 19.27 -25.24 -10.14
C ASN A 178 20.44 -24.42 -10.72
N GLN A 179 20.15 -23.36 -11.47
CA GLN A 179 21.15 -22.40 -11.94
C GLN A 179 20.98 -21.08 -11.22
N LEU A 180 22.09 -20.52 -10.73
CA LEU A 180 22.12 -19.25 -10.04
C LEU A 180 23.15 -18.33 -10.69
N GLU A 181 22.68 -17.18 -11.17
CA GLU A 181 23.53 -16.13 -11.71
C GLU A 181 23.93 -15.17 -10.58
N GLU A 182 25.09 -15.42 -9.98
CA GLU A 182 25.56 -14.71 -8.78
C GLU A 182 25.57 -13.20 -8.96
N ARG A 183 26.02 -12.70 -10.11
CA ARG A 183 26.11 -11.26 -10.38
C ARG A 183 24.73 -10.60 -10.41
N SER A 184 23.75 -11.24 -11.05
CA SER A 184 22.38 -10.74 -11.12
C SER A 184 21.72 -10.76 -9.74
N VAL A 185 21.80 -11.89 -9.04
CA VAL A 185 21.24 -12.06 -7.68
C VAL A 185 21.86 -11.06 -6.70
N LYS A 186 23.18 -10.89 -6.72
CA LYS A 186 23.89 -9.91 -5.88
C LYS A 186 23.46 -8.48 -6.19
N GLY A 187 23.22 -8.17 -7.45
CA GLY A 187 22.64 -6.90 -7.89
C GLY A 187 21.27 -6.66 -7.27
N GLN A 188 20.37 -7.64 -7.39
CA GLN A 188 19.01 -7.59 -6.85
C GLN A 188 18.99 -7.41 -5.33
N VAL A 189 19.79 -8.20 -4.59
CA VAL A 189 19.90 -8.11 -3.11
C VAL A 189 20.34 -6.72 -2.67
N ARG A 190 21.29 -6.11 -3.39
CA ARG A 190 21.77 -4.75 -3.11
C ARG A 190 20.73 -3.69 -3.47
N SER A 191 20.10 -3.78 -4.64
CA SER A 191 19.09 -2.79 -5.07
C SER A 191 17.81 -2.83 -4.23
N ALA A 192 17.43 -4.01 -3.75
CA ALA A 192 16.28 -4.18 -2.86
C ALA A 192 16.55 -3.69 -1.43
N GLY A 193 17.79 -3.32 -1.09
CA GLY A 193 18.16 -2.84 0.23
C GLY A 193 18.13 -3.92 1.32
N LEU A 194 18.22 -5.21 0.94
CA LEU A 194 18.10 -6.32 1.88
C LEU A 194 19.20 -6.32 2.94
N VAL A 195 20.39 -5.84 2.58
CA VAL A 195 21.52 -5.75 3.52
C VAL A 195 21.23 -4.71 4.60
N GLU A 196 20.65 -3.58 4.23
CA GLU A 196 20.26 -2.50 5.12
C GLU A 196 19.07 -2.90 5.99
N VAL A 197 18.08 -3.58 5.41
CA VAL A 197 16.94 -4.16 6.13
C VAL A 197 17.42 -5.17 7.17
N ALA A 198 18.32 -6.09 6.80
CA ALA A 198 18.88 -7.07 7.73
C ALA A 198 19.65 -6.41 8.89
N LYS A 199 20.46 -5.38 8.59
CA LYS A 199 21.16 -4.60 9.63
C LYS A 199 20.20 -3.91 10.59
N ARG A 200 19.06 -3.41 10.10
CA ARG A 200 18.05 -2.74 10.92
C ARG A 200 17.21 -3.73 11.73
N GLY A 201 16.87 -4.88 11.15
CA GLY A 201 16.03 -5.91 11.77
C GLY A 201 16.62 -6.48 13.06
N GLY A 202 17.95 -6.60 13.15
CA GLY A 202 18.62 -7.07 14.36
C GLY A 202 18.58 -6.10 15.55
N SER A 203 18.09 -4.87 15.38
CA SER A 203 18.29 -3.81 16.39
C SER A 203 17.08 -3.45 17.24
N ASN A 204 15.83 -3.70 16.84
CA ASN A 204 14.67 -3.22 17.62
C ASN A 204 13.38 -3.98 17.34
N VAL A 205 12.91 -4.76 18.32
CA VAL A 205 11.52 -5.26 18.36
C VAL A 205 10.70 -4.35 19.27
N GLN A 206 9.51 -3.98 18.83
CA GLN A 206 8.66 -3.04 19.56
C GLN A 206 7.55 -3.78 20.31
N GLY A 207 7.59 -3.73 21.64
CA GLY A 207 6.55 -4.22 22.54
C GLY A 207 5.53 -3.11 22.87
N GLY A 208 4.25 -3.47 22.85
CA GLY A 208 3.17 -2.59 23.28
C GLY A 208 3.17 -2.42 24.80
N ARG A 209 3.09 -1.16 25.28
CA ARG A 209 2.97 -0.82 26.70
C ARG A 209 1.51 -0.63 27.09
N ASP A 210 0.63 -1.56 26.71
CA ASP A 210 -0.75 -1.47 27.18
C ASP A 210 -0.82 -1.97 28.62
N ARG A 211 -0.75 -0.99 29.54
CA ARG A 211 -1.01 -1.10 30.99
C ARG A 211 0.02 -1.85 31.87
N THR A 212 1.19 -2.21 31.36
CA THR A 212 2.27 -2.79 32.18
C THR A 212 3.05 -1.70 32.95
N PRO A 213 3.06 -1.70 34.29
CA PRO A 213 3.89 -0.79 35.08
C PRO A 213 5.37 -1.02 34.78
N ALA A 214 6.18 0.05 34.77
CA ALA A 214 7.63 -0.04 34.49
C ALA A 214 8.34 -1.04 35.42
N GLU A 215 7.86 -1.17 36.66
CA GLU A 215 8.35 -2.13 37.64
C GLU A 215 8.15 -3.60 37.22
N GLN A 216 7.07 -3.92 36.52
CA GLN A 216 6.80 -5.29 36.05
C GLN A 216 7.73 -5.67 34.90
N ILE A 217 8.04 -4.71 34.03
CA ILE A 217 9.00 -4.91 32.94
C ILE A 217 10.40 -5.14 33.51
N GLU A 218 10.79 -4.39 34.54
CA GLU A 218 12.08 -4.57 35.21
C GLU A 218 12.15 -5.92 35.94
N ARG A 219 11.06 -6.37 36.57
CA ARG A 219 11.00 -7.72 37.17
C ARG A 219 11.13 -8.82 36.13
N MET A 220 10.46 -8.70 34.98
CA MET A 220 10.58 -9.68 33.90
C MET A 220 11.99 -9.70 33.30
N ARG A 221 12.60 -8.53 33.14
CA ARG A 221 14.00 -8.40 32.70
C ARG A 221 14.95 -9.17 33.62
N VAL A 222 14.79 -9.04 34.93
CA VAL A 222 15.59 -9.79 35.92
C VAL A 222 15.27 -11.29 35.87
N ALA A 223 13.99 -11.66 35.78
CA ALA A 223 13.57 -13.06 35.74
C ALA A 223 14.10 -13.81 34.50
N LEU A 224 14.17 -13.13 33.35
CA LEU A 224 14.68 -13.68 32.09
C LEU A 224 16.20 -13.50 31.92
N GLY A 225 16.89 -12.94 32.91
CA GLY A 225 18.35 -12.76 32.89
C GLY A 225 18.86 -11.79 31.81
N LEU A 226 18.04 -10.81 31.41
CA LEU A 226 18.34 -9.89 30.30
C LEU A 226 19.21 -8.69 30.72
N GLY A 227 20.14 -8.28 29.85
CA GLY A 227 21.04 -7.15 30.08
C GLY A 227 20.37 -5.79 30.06
N GLU A 228 21.10 -4.72 30.43
CA GLU A 228 20.59 -3.33 30.43
C GLU A 228 20.38 -2.78 29.01
N THR A 229 21.12 -3.32 28.05
CA THR A 229 21.02 -2.96 26.64
C THR A 229 19.89 -3.69 25.91
N ASP A 230 19.34 -4.73 26.52
CA ASP A 230 18.37 -5.62 25.89
C ASP A 230 16.92 -5.13 26.02
N VAL A 231 16.65 -4.25 26.99
CA VAL A 231 15.32 -3.67 27.23
C VAL A 231 15.47 -2.17 27.40
N VAL A 232 14.90 -1.40 26.47
CA VAL A 232 14.87 0.06 26.51
C VAL A 232 13.43 0.54 26.64
N LEU A 233 13.15 1.24 27.74
CA LEU A 233 11.83 1.82 28.01
C LEU A 233 11.68 3.15 27.27
N GLY A 234 10.79 3.21 26.29
CA GLY A 234 10.30 4.45 25.70
C GLY A 234 9.11 5.02 26.47
N GLN A 235 8.68 6.22 26.08
CA GLN A 235 7.54 6.90 26.74
C GLN A 235 6.23 6.08 26.64
N HIS A 236 5.95 5.55 25.45
CA HIS A 236 4.71 4.81 25.16
C HIS A 236 4.93 3.37 24.74
N LYS A 237 6.18 2.94 24.56
CA LYS A 237 6.53 1.63 23.97
C LYS A 237 7.80 1.10 24.60
N VAL A 238 7.93 -0.22 24.64
CA VAL A 238 9.14 -0.91 25.10
C VAL A 238 9.90 -1.38 23.86
N PHE A 239 11.20 -1.18 23.84
CA PHE A 239 12.08 -1.69 22.79
C PHE A 239 12.87 -2.85 23.35
N LEU A 240 12.79 -3.99 22.67
CA LEU A 240 13.48 -5.22 23.04
C LEU A 240 14.54 -5.50 21.98
N SER A 241 15.71 -5.97 22.43
CA SER A 241 16.65 -6.63 21.53
C SER A 241 16.02 -7.92 21.00
N GLN A 242 16.51 -8.41 19.86
CA GLN A 242 15.99 -9.65 19.28
C GLN A 242 16.14 -10.85 20.24
N ALA A 243 17.25 -10.91 21.00
CA ALA A 243 17.47 -11.94 22.00
C ALA A 243 16.47 -11.85 23.18
N ALA A 244 16.18 -10.63 23.66
CA ALA A 244 15.16 -10.41 24.69
C ALA A 244 13.76 -10.77 24.21
N PHE A 245 13.44 -10.46 22.94
CA PHE A 245 12.16 -10.82 22.36
C PHE A 245 11.98 -12.34 22.30
N HIS A 246 12.95 -13.09 21.77
CA HIS A 246 12.84 -14.56 21.73
C HIS A 246 12.81 -15.16 23.14
N ALA A 247 13.63 -14.70 24.09
CA ALA A 247 13.58 -15.22 25.46
C ALA A 247 12.22 -15.00 26.13
N MET A 248 11.56 -13.88 25.84
CA MET A 248 10.21 -13.60 26.32
C MET A 248 9.15 -14.43 25.57
N GLU A 249 9.26 -14.55 24.24
CA GLU A 249 8.36 -15.34 23.39
C GLU A 249 8.43 -16.82 23.76
N ASP A 250 9.63 -17.39 23.84
CA ASP A 250 9.89 -18.78 24.26
C ASP A 250 9.27 -19.07 25.63
N TYR A 251 9.37 -18.13 26.58
CA TYR A 251 8.73 -18.27 27.89
C TYR A 251 7.20 -18.26 27.79
N LEU A 252 6.62 -17.38 26.97
CA LEU A 252 5.18 -17.31 26.77
C LEU A 252 4.64 -18.57 26.08
N CYS A 253 5.32 -19.03 25.03
CA CYS A 253 5.04 -20.27 24.32
C CYS A 253 5.16 -21.50 25.24
N ALA A 254 6.23 -21.58 26.04
CA ALA A 254 6.40 -22.66 27.01
C ALA A 254 5.30 -22.67 28.08
N ALA A 255 4.71 -21.53 28.41
CA ALA A 255 3.60 -21.41 29.36
C ALA A 255 2.22 -21.62 28.73
N ASP A 256 2.12 -21.64 27.40
CA ASP A 256 0.85 -21.82 26.69
C ASP A 256 0.38 -23.28 26.73
N VAL A 257 -0.81 -23.48 27.30
CA VAL A 257 -1.41 -24.80 27.50
C VAL A 257 -1.76 -25.48 26.17
N GLU A 258 -2.17 -24.72 25.16
CA GLU A 258 -2.52 -25.28 23.84
C GLU A 258 -1.26 -25.71 23.09
N GLU A 259 -0.18 -24.93 23.18
CA GLU A 259 1.11 -25.30 22.60
C GLU A 259 1.71 -26.53 23.29
N GLN A 260 1.66 -26.60 24.62
CA GLN A 260 2.05 -27.80 25.38
C GLN A 260 1.22 -29.03 25.01
N LYS A 261 -0.05 -28.86 24.65
CA LYS A 261 -0.91 -29.97 24.21
C LYS A 261 -0.53 -30.43 22.81
N CYS A 262 -0.25 -29.50 21.90
CA CYS A 262 0.24 -29.79 20.56
C CYS A 262 1.59 -30.52 20.60
N ASN A 263 2.54 -30.02 21.40
CA ASN A 263 3.87 -30.63 21.55
C ASN A 263 3.77 -32.06 22.11
N ARG A 264 2.91 -32.29 23.11
CA ARG A 264 2.65 -33.65 23.63
C ARG A 264 2.05 -34.59 22.59
N MET A 265 1.20 -34.08 21.69
CA MET A 265 0.67 -34.89 20.58
C MET A 265 1.78 -35.24 19.57
N CYS A 266 2.60 -34.27 19.18
CA CYS A 266 3.74 -34.49 18.29
C CYS A 266 4.76 -35.47 18.89
N GLU A 267 5.09 -35.35 20.18
CA GLU A 267 5.97 -36.28 20.88
C GLU A 267 5.40 -37.70 20.90
N ALA A 268 4.10 -37.86 21.15
CA ALA A 268 3.43 -39.14 21.11
C ALA A 268 3.42 -39.76 19.69
N GLU A 269 3.28 -38.95 18.64
CA GLU A 269 3.38 -39.40 17.25
C GLU A 269 4.79 -39.84 16.87
N VAL A 270 5.82 -39.12 17.34
CA VAL A 270 7.23 -39.48 17.13
C VAL A 270 7.59 -40.75 17.89
N GLU A 271 7.17 -40.88 19.15
CA GLU A 271 7.41 -42.08 19.96
C GLU A 271 6.71 -43.30 19.35
N ALA A 272 5.47 -43.16 18.88
CA ALA A 272 4.75 -44.21 18.16
C ALA A 272 5.38 -44.59 16.81
N SER A 273 6.14 -43.68 16.19
CA SER A 273 6.84 -43.91 14.91
C SER A 273 8.20 -44.60 15.07
N LEU A 274 8.73 -44.71 16.30
CA LEU A 274 10.01 -45.37 16.61
C LEU A 274 9.85 -46.86 17.00
N ASP A 275 8.62 -47.35 17.11
CA ASP A 275 8.27 -48.75 17.45
C ASP A 275 8.03 -49.66 16.21
N VAL A 276 8.51 -49.26 15.01
CA VAL A 276 8.46 -50.05 13.76
C VAL A 276 9.86 -50.26 13.19
#